data_AF-A0A922DTJ8-F1
#
_entry.id   AF-A0A922DTJ8-F1
#
_cell.length_a   1.000
_cell.length_b   1.000
_cell.length_c   1.000
_cell.angle_alpha   90.00
_cell.angle_beta   90.00
_cell.angle_gamma   90.00
#
_symmetry.space_group_name_H-M   'P 1'
#
loop_
_entity.id
_entity.type
_entity.pdbx_description
1 polymer ?
#
loop_
_entity_poly.entity_id
_entity_poly.type
_entity_poly.pdbx_seq_one_letter_code
_entity_poly.pdbx_strand_id
1 'polypeptide(L)'
;MEIASIPITSCSKEHQKIYQEWFSYADSDGDGRITGNDATKFFAMSNLSRQDLKQVWAIADSKRQGYLGLKEFIGAMQLASLAQAGHAITNDLLNSDVDLGNLKPPVMEGLDALIAKKKRKEKTSELDANGSSQVQTSAAPNWFSSKASKKVPLSSVTSIIDGLKRLYIQKLKPLEVAYRFNDFVSPSLTNSDFDAKPMVMLLGQYSTGKTTFIKHLLKSSYPGAHIGPEPTTDRFVVVMSGTDERSIPGNTVAVQADMPFSGLTNFGTAFLSKFECSQMPHPLLEHITFVDTPGVLSGEKQRTQRAYDFTGVTSWFAAKCDLILLLFDPHKLDVSDEFKRVISSLRGHDDKIRVVLNKADQVDTQQLMRVYGALMWSLGKVINTPEVMRVYIG
;
A
#
# COMPACT_ATOMS: atom_id res chain seq x y z
N MET A 1 -4.64 -17.56 23.98
CA MET A 1 -4.04 -16.65 24.98
C MET A 1 -3.71 -15.37 24.26
N GLU A 2 -4.60 -14.39 24.36
CA GLU A 2 -4.39 -13.04 23.84
C GLU A 2 -3.35 -12.36 24.73
N ILE A 3 -2.26 -11.88 24.14
CA ILE A 3 -1.27 -11.05 24.85
C ILE A 3 -1.90 -9.67 24.93
N ALA A 4 -2.36 -9.31 26.13
CA ALA A 4 -3.00 -8.03 26.43
C ALA A 4 -2.09 -6.86 26.02
N SER A 5 -2.68 -5.87 25.35
CA SER A 5 -2.04 -4.60 25.03
C SER A 5 -1.62 -3.87 26.32
N ILE A 6 -0.32 -3.64 26.46
CA ILE A 6 0.29 -2.96 27.62
C ILE A 6 -0.29 -1.54 27.75
N PRO A 7 -0.87 -1.16 28.90
CA PRO A 7 -1.25 0.22 29.16
C PRO A 7 0.01 1.02 29.51
N ILE A 8 0.59 1.73 28.53
CA ILE A 8 1.68 2.68 28.79
C ILE A 8 1.04 3.95 29.39
N THR A 9 0.83 3.97 30.71
CA THR A 9 0.21 5.09 31.45
C THR A 9 1.21 5.90 32.27
N SER A 10 1.00 7.23 32.23
CA SER A 10 1.52 8.30 33.10
C SER A 10 3.05 8.47 33.24
N CYS A 11 3.64 9.23 32.32
CA CYS A 11 4.95 9.87 32.49
C CYS A 11 4.75 11.36 32.78
N SER A 12 5.57 11.98 33.65
CA SER A 12 5.46 13.42 33.95
C SER A 12 5.72 14.27 32.71
N LYS A 13 5.08 15.45 32.60
CA LYS A 13 5.23 16.36 31.43
C LYS A 13 6.70 16.80 31.21
N GLU A 14 7.52 16.78 32.27
CA GLU A 14 8.94 17.11 32.22
C GLU A 14 9.77 15.96 31.64
N HIS A 15 9.54 14.73 32.09
CA HIS A 15 10.21 13.54 31.54
C HIS A 15 9.83 13.30 30.08
N GLN A 16 8.58 13.61 29.70
CA GLN A 16 8.14 13.50 28.30
C GLN A 16 8.93 14.43 27.37
N LYS A 17 9.29 15.65 27.81
CA LYS A 17 10.13 16.57 27.01
C LYS A 17 11.55 16.03 26.86
N ILE A 18 12.12 15.46 27.93
CA ILE A 18 13.47 14.86 27.91
C ILE A 18 13.49 13.69 26.91
N TYR A 19 12.52 12.77 27.01
CA TYR A 19 12.44 11.64 26.08
C TYR A 19 12.20 12.07 24.64
N GLN A 20 11.52 13.18 24.40
CA GLN A 20 11.36 13.73 23.05
C GLN A 20 12.68 14.29 22.48
N GLU A 21 13.49 14.99 23.28
CA GLU A 21 14.83 15.41 22.86
C GLU A 21 15.73 14.21 22.57
N TRP A 22 15.67 13.18 23.41
CA TRP A 22 16.43 11.94 23.22
C TRP A 22 15.98 11.15 22.00
N PHE A 23 14.67 11.09 21.76
CA PHE A 23 14.10 10.48 20.56
C PHE A 23 14.64 11.17 19.31
N SER A 24 14.63 12.50 19.26
CA SER A 24 15.18 13.27 18.14
C SER A 24 16.71 13.16 17.99
N TYR A 25 17.41 12.76 19.05
CA TYR A 25 18.83 12.43 18.95
C TYR A 25 19.05 11.02 18.41
N ALA A 26 18.26 10.04 18.86
CA ALA A 26 18.34 8.65 18.43
C ALA A 26 17.86 8.47 16.97
N ASP A 27 16.83 9.20 16.57
CA ASP A 27 16.32 9.33 15.21
C ASP A 27 17.30 10.16 14.35
N SER A 28 18.27 9.47 13.76
CA SER A 28 19.39 10.12 13.04
C SER A 28 18.99 10.67 11.67
N ASP A 29 17.92 10.15 11.07
CA ASP A 29 17.40 10.54 9.75
C ASP A 29 16.10 11.37 9.83
N GLY A 30 15.51 11.49 11.02
CA GLY A 30 14.36 12.35 11.30
C GLY A 30 13.04 11.81 10.75
N ASP A 31 12.96 10.50 10.51
CA ASP A 31 11.79 9.85 9.91
C ASP A 31 10.69 9.51 10.95
N GLY A 32 10.97 9.77 12.24
CA GLY A 32 10.08 9.50 13.36
C GLY A 32 10.10 8.04 13.82
N ARG A 33 11.11 7.25 13.44
CA ARG A 33 11.25 5.82 13.78
C ARG A 33 12.68 5.51 14.21
N ILE A 34 12.82 4.81 15.34
CA ILE A 34 14.13 4.32 15.78
C ILE A 34 14.26 2.86 15.38
N THR A 35 15.12 2.58 14.39
CA THR A 35 15.38 1.20 13.94
C THR A 35 16.19 0.43 14.97
N GLY A 36 16.23 -0.91 14.86
CA GLY A 36 17.05 -1.73 15.76
C GLY A 36 18.54 -1.36 15.77
N ASN A 37 19.08 -0.87 14.65
CA ASN A 37 20.47 -0.40 14.55
C ASN A 37 20.69 0.91 15.30
N ASP A 38 19.73 1.83 15.24
CA ASP A 38 19.78 3.12 15.94
C ASP A 38 19.58 2.93 17.44
N ALA A 39 18.60 2.09 17.81
CA ALA A 39 18.36 1.69 19.19
C ALA A 39 19.57 0.99 19.81
N THR A 40 20.29 0.13 19.07
CA THR A 40 21.50 -0.53 19.59
C THR A 40 22.59 0.48 19.91
N LYS A 41 22.80 1.49 19.05
CA LYS A 41 23.80 2.55 19.30
C LYS A 41 23.39 3.45 20.45
N PHE A 42 22.11 3.82 20.52
CA PHE A 42 21.59 4.74 21.52
C PHE A 42 21.47 4.06 22.89
N PHE A 43 20.83 2.89 22.99
CA PHE A 43 20.67 2.19 24.26
C PHE A 43 21.98 1.64 24.84
N ALA A 44 23.02 1.43 24.03
CA ALA A 44 24.35 1.11 24.55
C ALA A 44 24.90 2.19 25.50
N MET A 45 24.42 3.45 25.40
CA MET A 45 24.80 4.54 26.31
C MET A 45 24.19 4.38 27.71
N SER A 46 23.21 3.49 27.91
CA SER A 46 22.65 3.18 29.23
C SER A 46 23.54 2.27 30.09
N ASN A 47 24.68 1.81 29.56
CA ASN A 47 25.62 0.90 30.23
C ASN A 47 24.98 -0.42 30.74
N LEU A 48 23.82 -0.79 30.20
CA LEU A 48 23.19 -2.08 30.46
C LEU A 48 23.90 -3.20 29.68
N SER A 49 23.80 -4.43 30.19
CA SER A 49 24.39 -5.58 29.50
C SER A 49 23.70 -5.80 28.13
N ARG A 50 24.41 -6.42 27.18
CA ARG A 50 23.82 -6.77 25.87
C ARG A 50 22.60 -7.68 26.00
N GLN A 51 22.51 -8.48 27.06
CA GLN A 51 21.37 -9.35 27.33
C GLN A 51 20.14 -8.53 27.75
N ASP A 52 20.34 -7.55 28.63
CA ASP A 52 19.30 -6.64 29.11
C ASP A 52 18.75 -5.77 27.98
N LEU A 53 19.64 -5.21 27.15
CA LEU A 53 19.24 -4.40 25.99
C LEU A 53 18.40 -5.17 24.99
N LYS A 54 18.71 -6.45 24.78
CA LYS A 54 17.91 -7.32 23.92
C LYS A 54 16.52 -7.58 24.51
N GLN A 55 16.41 -7.69 25.84
CA GLN A 55 15.13 -7.83 26.53
C GLN A 55 14.32 -6.53 26.47
N VAL A 56 14.92 -5.37 26.74
CA VAL A 56 14.29 -4.05 26.59
C VAL A 56 13.72 -3.87 25.19
N TRP A 57 14.51 -4.19 24.15
CA TRP A 57 14.06 -4.14 22.76
C TRP A 57 12.89 -5.08 22.49
N ALA A 58 12.99 -6.34 22.93
CA ALA A 58 11.96 -7.35 22.69
C ALA A 58 10.61 -7.00 23.36
N ILE A 59 10.65 -6.31 24.49
CA ILE A 59 9.45 -5.85 25.20
C ILE A 59 8.89 -4.58 24.54
N ALA A 60 9.75 -3.62 24.19
CA ALA A 60 9.33 -2.38 23.56
C ALA A 60 8.77 -2.61 22.14
N ASP A 61 9.37 -3.52 21.36
CA ASP A 61 8.87 -3.97 20.06
C ASP A 61 7.93 -5.18 20.20
N SER A 62 6.92 -5.07 21.08
CA SER A 62 5.93 -6.14 21.31
C SER A 62 5.16 -6.54 20.05
N LYS A 63 5.04 -5.61 19.09
CA LYS A 63 4.40 -5.81 17.78
C LYS A 63 5.32 -6.42 16.72
N ARG A 64 6.62 -6.61 17.01
CA ARG A 64 7.65 -7.12 16.09
C ARG A 64 7.70 -6.35 14.76
N GLN A 65 7.53 -5.04 14.83
CA GLN A 65 7.52 -4.14 13.67
C GLN A 65 8.94 -3.75 13.24
N GLY A 66 9.96 -4.03 14.05
CA GLY A 66 11.37 -3.79 13.72
C GLY A 66 11.84 -2.34 13.93
N TYR A 67 10.96 -1.47 14.43
CA TYR A 67 11.25 -0.08 14.78
C TYR A 67 10.44 0.36 16.00
N LEU A 68 10.92 1.38 16.71
CA LEU A 68 10.22 1.99 17.85
C LEU A 68 9.74 3.39 17.47
N GLY A 69 8.44 3.64 17.60
CA GLY A 69 7.88 4.99 17.59
C GLY A 69 8.10 5.68 18.95
N LEU A 70 7.69 6.94 19.08
CA LEU A 70 7.88 7.73 20.30
C LEU A 70 7.29 7.05 21.56
N LYS A 71 6.12 6.40 21.43
CA LYS A 71 5.45 5.74 22.57
C LYS A 71 6.20 4.50 23.01
N GLU A 72 6.59 3.66 22.07
CA GLU A 72 7.36 2.44 22.33
C GLU A 72 8.77 2.78 22.85
N PHE A 73 9.38 3.87 22.36
CA PHE A 73 10.65 4.38 22.87
C PHE A 73 10.57 4.86 24.33
N ILE A 74 9.50 5.57 24.71
CA ILE A 74 9.30 5.96 26.12
C ILE A 74 9.20 4.72 27.02
N GLY A 75 8.46 3.68 26.58
CA GLY A 75 8.41 2.40 27.29
C GLY A 75 9.78 1.74 27.42
N ALA A 76 10.59 1.77 26.35
CA ALA A 76 11.97 1.28 26.37
C ALA A 76 12.85 2.04 27.38
N MET A 77 12.68 3.37 27.49
CA MET A 77 13.40 4.20 28.46
C MET A 77 13.02 3.89 29.91
N GLN A 78 11.73 3.66 30.18
CA GLN A 78 11.27 3.27 31.51
C GLN A 78 11.81 1.89 31.92
N LEU A 79 11.84 0.93 30.99
CA LEU A 79 12.44 -0.39 31.21
C LEU A 79 13.96 -0.29 31.45
N ALA A 80 14.65 0.59 30.73
CA ALA A 80 16.07 0.85 30.95
C ALA A 80 16.33 1.46 32.34
N SER A 81 15.49 2.40 32.81
CA SER A 81 15.58 2.93 34.17
C SER A 81 15.39 1.86 35.24
N LEU A 82 14.41 0.97 35.06
CA LEU A 82 14.16 -0.15 35.98
C LEU A 82 15.35 -1.11 36.03
N ALA A 83 15.93 -1.42 34.88
CA ALA A 83 17.13 -2.25 34.77
C ALA A 83 18.34 -1.61 35.48
N GLN A 84 18.55 -0.30 35.30
CA GLN A 84 19.61 0.44 36.00
C GLN A 84 19.39 0.53 37.51
N ALA A 85 18.14 0.54 37.96
CA ALA A 85 17.78 0.48 39.38
C ALA A 85 17.95 -0.93 40.00
N GLY A 86 18.33 -1.93 39.19
CA GLY A 86 18.57 -3.30 39.64
C GLY A 86 17.33 -4.19 39.67
N HIS A 87 16.21 -3.76 39.08
CA HIS A 87 15.01 -4.58 38.95
C HIS A 87 15.07 -5.50 37.73
N ALA A 88 14.43 -6.67 37.81
CA ALA A 88 14.36 -7.61 36.70
C ALA A 88 13.54 -7.04 35.53
N ILE A 89 13.97 -7.28 34.29
CA ILE A 89 13.30 -6.78 33.08
C ILE A 89 12.18 -7.77 32.71
N THR A 90 10.99 -7.61 33.29
CA THR A 90 9.83 -8.48 33.04
C THR A 90 8.60 -7.69 32.61
N ASN A 91 7.81 -8.25 31.68
CA ASN A 91 6.56 -7.67 31.17
C ASN A 91 5.54 -7.32 32.28
N ASP A 92 5.54 -8.09 33.38
CA ASP A 92 4.56 -7.94 34.46
C ASP A 92 4.79 -6.71 35.37
N LEU A 93 5.97 -6.09 35.32
CA LEU A 93 6.30 -4.94 36.19
C LEU A 93 5.74 -3.61 35.69
N LEU A 94 5.31 -3.54 34.42
CA LEU A 94 4.62 -2.36 33.87
C LEU A 94 3.15 -2.30 34.30
N ASN A 95 2.61 -3.38 34.88
CA ASN A 95 1.22 -3.49 35.36
C ASN A 95 1.08 -3.47 36.89
N SER A 96 2.17 -3.70 37.64
CA SER A 96 2.17 -3.59 39.10
C SER A 96 2.43 -2.13 39.51
N ASP A 97 1.73 -1.66 40.55
CA ASP A 97 1.85 -0.33 41.22
C ASP A 97 3.27 0.00 41.75
N VAL A 98 4.29 -0.08 40.89
CA VAL A 98 5.57 0.59 41.08
C VAL A 98 5.35 2.01 40.58
N ASP A 99 5.61 2.99 41.44
CA ASP A 99 5.37 4.42 41.24
C ASP A 99 6.17 4.98 40.05
N LEU A 100 5.76 4.64 38.82
CA LEU A 100 6.36 4.99 37.52
C LEU A 100 6.40 6.51 37.30
N GLY A 101 5.62 7.27 38.07
CA GLY A 101 5.63 8.74 38.08
C GLY A 101 6.90 9.33 38.69
N ASN A 102 7.58 8.61 39.59
CA ASN A 102 8.75 9.07 40.34
C ASN A 102 10.08 8.44 39.88
N LEU A 103 10.06 7.58 38.86
CA LEU A 103 11.28 7.01 38.29
C LEU A 103 12.07 8.08 37.54
N LYS A 104 13.33 8.29 37.96
CA LYS A 104 14.26 9.18 37.26
C LYS A 104 14.58 8.60 35.87
N PRO A 105 14.76 9.45 34.84
CA PRO A 105 15.22 9.02 33.53
C PRO A 105 16.53 8.21 33.64
N PRO A 106 16.76 7.25 32.73
CA PRO A 106 17.95 6.41 32.81
C PRO A 106 19.19 7.26 32.57
N VAL A 107 20.28 6.94 33.26
CA VAL A 107 21.55 7.63 33.07
C VAL A 107 22.14 7.17 31.73
N MET A 108 22.26 8.11 30.80
CA MET A 108 22.82 7.89 29.46
C MET A 108 24.21 8.52 29.39
N GLU A 109 25.26 7.70 29.46
CA GLU A 109 26.64 8.17 29.55
C GLU A 109 27.04 8.97 28.29
N GLY A 110 27.46 10.22 28.50
CA GLY A 110 27.90 11.12 27.42
C GLY A 110 26.78 11.75 26.59
N LEU A 111 25.50 11.41 26.82
CA LEU A 111 24.39 11.95 26.03
C LEU A 111 24.23 13.47 26.18
N ASP A 112 24.40 14.01 27.38
CA ASP A 112 24.30 15.46 27.64
C ASP A 112 25.38 16.25 26.89
N ALA A 113 26.61 15.71 26.82
CA ALA A 113 27.71 16.33 26.08
C ALA A 113 27.49 16.27 24.56
N LEU A 114 26.83 15.20 24.06
CA LEU A 114 26.50 15.03 22.65
C LEU A 114 25.34 15.93 22.22
N ILE A 115 24.30 16.07 23.04
CA ILE A 115 23.19 16.99 22.83
C ILE A 115 23.68 18.45 22.90
N ALA A 116 24.56 18.78 23.85
CA ALA A 116 25.18 20.11 23.92
C ALA A 116 26.07 20.42 22.71
N LYS A 117 26.81 19.44 22.18
CA LYS A 117 27.56 19.58 20.92
C LYS A 117 26.64 19.77 19.71
N LYS A 118 25.52 19.05 19.62
CA LYS A 118 24.51 19.22 18.56
C LYS A 118 23.89 20.63 18.60
N LYS A 119 23.43 21.07 19.78
CA LYS A 119 22.89 22.43 20.00
C LYS A 119 23.94 23.54 19.76
N ARG A 120 25.22 23.32 20.08
CA ARG A 120 26.31 24.29 19.79
C ARG A 120 26.66 24.34 18.30
N LYS A 121 26.58 23.21 17.59
CA LYS A 121 26.78 23.15 16.13
C LYS A 121 25.65 23.86 15.37
N GLU A 122 24.42 23.80 15.89
CA GLU A 122 23.26 24.55 15.37
C GLU A 122 23.28 26.05 15.76
N LYS A 123 23.77 26.42 16.95
CA LYS A 123 23.91 27.85 17.36
C LYS A 123 25.08 28.58 16.72
N THR A 124 26.17 27.88 16.38
CA THR A 124 27.32 28.51 15.70
C THR A 124 27.00 28.84 14.24
N SER A 125 26.01 28.16 13.64
CA SER A 125 25.47 28.53 12.31
C SER A 125 24.56 29.75 12.30
N GLU A 126 24.16 30.31 13.44
CA GLU A 126 23.24 31.47 13.52
C GLU A 126 23.92 32.80 13.91
N LEU A 127 25.17 32.80 14.39
CA LEU A 127 25.84 34.01 14.89
C LEU A 127 26.73 34.75 13.86
N ASP A 128 26.93 34.20 12.66
CA ASP A 128 27.71 34.83 11.58
C ASP A 128 26.82 35.56 10.54
N ALA A 129 25.61 35.97 10.92
CA ALA A 129 24.67 36.66 10.02
C ALA A 129 24.11 37.94 10.67
N ASN A 130 24.91 39.01 10.75
CA ASN A 130 24.44 40.38 10.48
C ASN A 130 25.58 41.44 10.53
N GLY A 131 25.93 41.98 9.34
CA GLY A 131 26.87 43.09 9.13
C GLY A 131 27.15 43.35 7.63
N SER A 132 26.23 44.07 6.98
CA SER A 132 26.10 44.58 5.58
C SER A 132 27.36 44.97 4.76
N SER A 133 27.41 45.04 3.41
CA SER A 133 26.56 44.67 2.26
C SER A 133 27.29 45.01 0.93
N GLN A 134 26.97 44.26 -0.15
CA GLN A 134 27.22 44.50 -1.60
C GLN A 134 28.35 43.76 -2.36
N VAL A 135 28.02 42.51 -2.72
CA VAL A 135 28.06 41.82 -4.04
C VAL A 135 29.31 41.95 -4.94
N GLN A 136 30.18 40.94 -4.87
CA GLN A 136 30.93 40.32 -5.99
C GLN A 136 31.43 38.92 -5.56
N THR A 137 31.04 37.86 -6.26
CA THR A 137 31.39 36.45 -5.94
C THR A 137 32.14 35.76 -7.08
N SER A 138 33.32 35.21 -6.79
CA SER A 138 34.03 34.20 -7.59
C SER A 138 33.95 32.82 -6.89
N ALA A 139 34.05 31.74 -7.67
CA ALA A 139 33.34 30.47 -7.49
C ALA A 139 34.17 29.27 -6.97
N ALA A 140 33.53 28.39 -6.17
CA ALA A 140 33.69 26.92 -6.08
C ALA A 140 32.55 26.33 -5.18
N PRO A 141 32.14 25.05 -5.30
CA PRO A 141 30.74 24.71 -5.59
C PRO A 141 29.86 24.32 -4.38
N ASN A 142 28.61 24.80 -4.42
CA ASN A 142 27.52 24.56 -3.45
C ASN A 142 26.83 23.20 -3.63
N TRP A 143 26.84 22.32 -2.62
CA TRP A 143 26.08 21.05 -2.62
C TRP A 143 24.77 21.07 -1.79
N PHE A 144 24.56 22.03 -0.88
CA PHE A 144 23.25 22.23 -0.23
C PHE A 144 22.97 23.72 -0.01
N SER A 145 22.66 24.42 -1.10
CA SER A 145 21.71 25.53 -1.02
C SER A 145 20.32 24.89 -0.94
N SER A 146 19.48 25.37 -0.02
CA SER A 146 18.04 25.22 -0.11
C SER A 146 17.59 25.75 -1.47
N LYS A 147 17.62 24.88 -2.48
CA LYS A 147 16.82 25.07 -3.67
C LYS A 147 15.40 25.10 -3.12
N ALA A 148 14.87 26.31 -2.95
CA ALA A 148 13.47 26.58 -3.19
C ALA A 148 13.08 25.62 -4.30
N SER A 149 12.17 24.68 -4.00
CA SER A 149 11.62 23.77 -4.98
C SER A 149 11.50 24.60 -6.24
N LYS A 150 12.34 24.33 -7.25
CA LYS A 150 12.15 24.92 -8.56
C LYS A 150 10.81 24.31 -8.91
N LYS A 151 9.73 25.04 -8.59
CA LYS A 151 8.43 24.83 -9.18
C LYS A 151 8.79 24.71 -10.64
N VAL A 152 8.66 23.50 -11.16
CA VAL A 152 8.98 23.24 -12.55
C VAL A 152 8.22 24.33 -13.29
N PRO A 153 8.90 25.17 -14.11
CA PRO A 153 8.21 26.24 -14.81
C PRO A 153 6.99 25.59 -15.45
N LEU A 154 5.79 26.10 -15.15
CA LEU A 154 4.54 25.56 -15.70
C LEU A 154 4.57 25.47 -17.25
N SER A 155 5.55 26.13 -17.87
CA SER A 155 5.85 26.13 -19.30
C SER A 155 6.76 24.99 -19.80
N SER A 156 7.29 24.10 -18.94
CA SER A 156 8.27 23.05 -19.33
C SER A 156 7.83 21.62 -18.98
N VAL A 157 6.56 21.45 -18.65
CA VAL A 157 5.90 20.16 -18.58
C VAL A 157 4.69 20.25 -19.52
N THR A 158 4.76 19.58 -20.66
CA THR A 158 3.68 19.56 -21.64
C THR A 158 2.42 18.83 -21.12
N SER A 159 2.54 18.00 -20.07
CA SER A 159 1.43 17.35 -19.36
C SER A 159 1.80 16.99 -17.91
N ILE A 160 0.87 17.08 -16.94
CA ILE A 160 1.08 16.65 -15.53
C ILE A 160 1.73 15.26 -15.43
N ILE A 161 1.38 14.37 -16.37
CA ILE A 161 1.91 13.00 -16.50
C ILE A 161 3.44 13.01 -16.67
N ASP A 162 3.98 13.87 -17.52
CA ASP A 162 5.45 14.00 -17.71
C ASP A 162 6.15 14.44 -16.43
N GLY A 163 5.48 15.28 -15.64
CA GLY A 163 5.96 15.73 -14.33
C GLY A 163 6.04 14.58 -13.32
N LEU A 164 4.99 13.77 -13.23
CA LEU A 164 4.93 12.58 -12.36
C LEU A 164 5.96 11.53 -12.79
N LYS A 165 6.06 11.27 -14.10
CA LYS A 165 7.05 10.35 -14.70
C LYS A 165 8.47 10.76 -14.35
N ARG A 166 8.79 12.05 -14.49
CA ARG A 166 10.09 12.61 -14.11
C ARG A 166 10.36 12.45 -12.61
N LEU A 167 9.36 12.71 -11.77
CA LEU A 167 9.49 12.59 -10.32
C LEU A 167 9.73 11.13 -9.89
N TYR A 168 8.99 10.18 -10.45
CA TYR A 168 9.19 8.75 -10.21
C TYR A 168 10.61 8.32 -10.57
N ILE A 169 11.07 8.63 -11.79
CA ILE A 169 12.40 8.22 -12.28
C ILE A 169 13.53 8.84 -11.45
N GLN A 170 13.39 10.11 -11.05
CA GLN A 170 14.46 10.83 -10.34
C GLN A 170 14.49 10.58 -8.83
N LYS A 171 13.35 10.28 -8.20
CA LYS A 171 13.23 10.24 -6.74
C LYS A 171 12.84 8.86 -6.21
N LEU A 172 11.88 8.18 -6.83
CA LEU A 172 11.34 6.93 -6.28
C LEU A 172 12.10 5.69 -6.81
N LYS A 173 12.30 5.61 -8.13
CA LYS A 173 12.96 4.47 -8.78
C LYS A 173 14.36 4.15 -8.23
N PRO A 174 15.24 5.13 -7.91
CA PRO A 174 16.52 4.83 -7.30
C PRO A 174 16.39 4.15 -5.92
N LEU A 175 15.37 4.52 -5.14
CA LEU A 175 15.09 3.90 -3.84
C LEU A 175 14.53 2.49 -4.01
N GLU A 176 13.60 2.28 -4.94
CA GLU A 176 13.07 0.94 -5.24
C GLU A 176 14.18 -0.04 -5.63
N VAL A 177 15.12 0.41 -6.47
CA VAL A 177 16.27 -0.41 -6.89
C VAL A 177 17.24 -0.63 -5.74
N ALA A 178 17.57 0.40 -4.96
CA ALA A 178 18.52 0.30 -3.84
C ALA A 178 18.05 -0.71 -2.78
N TYR A 179 16.75 -0.74 -2.49
CA TYR A 179 16.15 -1.62 -1.48
C TYR A 179 15.48 -2.87 -2.06
N ARG A 180 15.63 -3.13 -3.37
CA ARG A 180 15.02 -4.26 -4.07
C ARG A 180 13.51 -4.39 -3.83
N PHE A 181 12.81 -3.26 -3.82
CA PHE A 181 11.36 -3.21 -3.57
C PHE A 181 10.56 -4.11 -4.53
N ASN A 182 11.05 -4.25 -5.77
CA ASN A 182 10.48 -5.09 -6.81
C ASN A 182 10.37 -6.57 -6.43
N ASP A 183 11.27 -7.07 -5.58
CA ASP A 183 11.31 -8.47 -5.19
C ASP A 183 10.24 -8.81 -4.14
N PHE A 184 9.66 -7.78 -3.49
CA PHE A 184 8.76 -7.95 -2.35
C PHE A 184 7.34 -7.44 -2.58
N VAL A 185 7.16 -6.34 -3.32
CA VAL A 185 5.87 -5.64 -3.38
C VAL A 185 5.35 -5.52 -4.81
N SER A 186 6.02 -4.75 -5.66
CA SER A 186 5.54 -4.50 -7.03
C SER A 186 6.70 -4.23 -7.99
N PRO A 187 6.60 -4.67 -9.26
CA PRO A 187 7.59 -4.32 -10.29
C PRO A 187 7.72 -2.80 -10.47
N SER A 188 8.91 -2.32 -10.83
CA SER A 188 9.12 -0.91 -11.16
C SER A 188 8.21 -0.47 -12.29
N LEU A 189 7.67 0.75 -12.17
CA LEU A 189 6.83 1.37 -13.18
C LEU A 189 7.66 1.64 -14.45
N THR A 190 7.04 1.34 -15.58
CA THR A 190 7.53 1.59 -16.92
C THR A 190 6.89 2.86 -17.48
N ASN A 191 7.45 3.38 -18.57
CA ASN A 191 6.87 4.55 -19.24
C ASN A 191 5.43 4.27 -19.68
N SER A 192 5.16 3.05 -20.16
CA SER A 192 3.85 2.59 -20.62
C SER A 192 2.81 2.56 -19.51
N ASP A 193 3.22 2.49 -18.24
CA ASP A 193 2.29 2.60 -17.09
C ASP A 193 1.78 4.03 -16.88
N PHE A 194 2.60 5.04 -17.19
CA PHE A 194 2.19 6.45 -17.12
C PHE A 194 1.35 6.87 -18.32
N ASP A 195 1.65 6.28 -19.48
CA ASP A 195 1.00 6.58 -20.75
C ASP A 195 -0.25 5.71 -20.96
N ALA A 196 -0.53 4.78 -20.03
CA ALA A 196 -1.68 3.89 -20.05
C ALA A 196 -3.01 4.66 -19.91
N LYS A 197 -4.02 4.22 -20.66
CA LYS A 197 -5.38 4.72 -20.52
C LYS A 197 -6.01 4.21 -19.22
N PRO A 198 -6.99 4.93 -18.65
CA PRO A 198 -7.72 4.45 -17.49
C PRO A 198 -8.30 3.04 -17.69
N MET A 199 -8.11 2.18 -16.71
CA MET A 199 -8.52 0.77 -16.74
C MET A 199 -9.70 0.50 -15.81
N VAL A 200 -10.72 -0.16 -16.36
CA VAL A 200 -11.91 -0.60 -15.62
C VAL A 200 -11.93 -2.12 -15.55
N MET A 201 -11.75 -2.68 -14.35
CA MET A 201 -11.81 -4.12 -14.12
C MET A 201 -13.22 -4.57 -13.74
N LEU A 202 -13.72 -5.62 -14.38
CA LEU A 202 -14.97 -6.26 -14.01
C LEU A 202 -14.69 -7.54 -13.25
N LEU A 203 -15.24 -7.69 -12.05
CA LEU A 203 -15.03 -8.82 -11.18
C LEU A 203 -16.35 -9.33 -10.62
N GLY A 204 -16.50 -10.64 -10.48
CA GLY A 204 -17.75 -11.24 -10.01
C GLY A 204 -17.81 -12.72 -10.36
N GLN A 205 -18.81 -13.41 -9.81
CA GLN A 205 -18.98 -14.85 -10.02
C GLN A 205 -19.34 -15.23 -11.46
N TYR A 206 -19.39 -16.52 -11.75
CA TYR A 206 -19.86 -17.00 -13.05
C TYR A 206 -21.30 -16.57 -13.32
N SER A 207 -21.56 -16.25 -14.59
CA SER A 207 -22.90 -15.88 -15.07
C SER A 207 -23.47 -14.56 -14.49
N THR A 208 -22.68 -13.75 -13.78
CA THR A 208 -23.13 -12.40 -13.32
C THR A 208 -23.22 -11.36 -14.43
N GLY A 209 -22.76 -11.68 -15.65
CA GLY A 209 -22.91 -10.84 -16.82
C GLY A 209 -21.76 -9.87 -17.11
N LYS A 210 -20.52 -10.14 -16.65
CA LYS A 210 -19.33 -9.30 -16.91
C LYS A 210 -19.08 -9.04 -18.40
N THR A 211 -18.89 -10.10 -19.18
CA THR A 211 -18.71 -10.05 -20.65
C THR A 211 -19.90 -9.36 -21.33
N THR A 212 -21.12 -9.65 -20.89
CA THR A 212 -22.35 -9.01 -21.40
C THR A 212 -22.40 -7.52 -21.08
N PHE A 213 -21.92 -7.11 -19.90
CA PHE A 213 -21.86 -5.70 -19.49
C PHE A 213 -20.90 -4.91 -20.37
N ILE A 214 -19.70 -5.45 -20.65
CA ILE A 214 -18.76 -4.83 -21.60
C ILE A 214 -19.39 -4.74 -22.99
N LYS A 215 -19.99 -5.83 -23.48
CA LYS A 215 -20.71 -5.84 -24.76
C LYS A 215 -21.84 -4.81 -24.81
N HIS A 216 -22.55 -4.61 -23.71
CA HIS A 216 -23.60 -3.61 -23.60
C HIS A 216 -23.04 -2.18 -23.67
N LEU A 217 -21.93 -1.90 -22.98
CA LEU A 217 -21.24 -0.60 -23.03
C LEU A 217 -20.66 -0.28 -24.41
N LEU A 218 -20.06 -1.28 -25.07
CA LEU A 218 -19.51 -1.14 -26.41
C LEU A 218 -20.60 -1.15 -27.50
N LYS A 219 -21.81 -1.61 -27.19
CA LYS A 219 -22.89 -1.89 -28.16
C LYS A 219 -22.46 -2.85 -29.30
N SER A 220 -21.34 -3.54 -29.12
CA SER A 220 -20.73 -4.47 -30.07
C SER A 220 -20.01 -5.58 -29.30
N SER A 221 -19.76 -6.71 -29.97
CA SER A 221 -18.93 -7.77 -29.40
C SER A 221 -17.46 -7.47 -29.68
N TYR A 222 -16.57 -7.89 -28.78
CA TYR A 222 -15.12 -7.82 -29.00
C TYR A 222 -14.55 -9.20 -29.38
N PRO A 223 -13.42 -9.26 -30.09
CA PRO A 223 -12.73 -10.51 -30.42
C PRO A 223 -12.42 -11.34 -29.17
N GLY A 224 -12.66 -12.65 -29.22
CA GLY A 224 -12.44 -13.55 -28.06
C GLY A 224 -13.55 -13.52 -27.00
N ALA A 225 -14.59 -12.69 -27.17
CA ALA A 225 -15.75 -12.73 -26.27
C ALA A 225 -16.55 -14.03 -26.46
N HIS A 226 -16.63 -14.85 -25.41
CA HIS A 226 -17.50 -16.02 -25.35
C HIS A 226 -18.56 -15.83 -24.26
N ILE A 227 -19.83 -15.77 -24.67
CA ILE A 227 -20.98 -15.66 -23.75
C ILE A 227 -21.76 -16.97 -23.80
N GLY A 228 -21.82 -17.70 -22.70
CA GLY A 228 -22.66 -18.88 -22.56
C GLY A 228 -23.08 -19.15 -21.11
N PRO A 229 -24.08 -20.04 -20.91
CA PRO A 229 -24.60 -20.38 -19.59
C PRO A 229 -23.62 -21.21 -18.74
N GLU A 230 -22.72 -21.95 -19.39
CA GLU A 230 -21.64 -22.71 -18.76
C GLU A 230 -20.42 -21.80 -18.46
N PRO A 231 -19.45 -22.23 -17.62
CA PRO A 231 -18.21 -21.49 -17.36
C PRO A 231 -17.42 -21.26 -18.67
N THR A 232 -17.75 -20.17 -19.36
CA THR A 232 -17.31 -19.90 -20.73
C THR A 232 -16.06 -19.01 -20.76
N THR A 233 -15.98 -18.03 -19.86
CA THR A 233 -14.78 -17.20 -19.68
C THR A 233 -13.86 -17.80 -18.63
N ASP A 234 -12.83 -18.50 -19.08
CA ASP A 234 -11.72 -19.02 -18.25
C ASP A 234 -10.43 -18.18 -18.39
N ARG A 235 -10.49 -17.10 -19.19
CA ARG A 235 -9.38 -16.21 -19.52
C ARG A 235 -9.57 -14.80 -18.96
N PHE A 236 -8.47 -14.16 -18.61
CA PHE A 236 -8.43 -12.71 -18.44
C PHE A 236 -8.33 -12.07 -19.81
N VAL A 237 -9.29 -11.21 -20.15
CA VAL A 237 -9.32 -10.52 -21.44
C VAL A 237 -9.22 -9.03 -21.22
N VAL A 238 -8.17 -8.41 -21.73
CA VAL A 238 -8.03 -6.95 -21.75
C VAL A 238 -8.60 -6.45 -23.07
N VAL A 239 -9.66 -5.66 -23.03
CA VAL A 239 -10.30 -5.07 -24.21
C VAL A 239 -9.81 -3.63 -24.36
N MET A 240 -9.08 -3.36 -25.43
CA MET A 240 -8.46 -2.06 -25.69
C MET A 240 -8.61 -1.62 -27.14
N SER A 241 -8.32 -0.34 -27.39
CA SER A 241 -8.35 0.20 -28.75
C SER A 241 -7.21 -0.36 -29.58
N GLY A 242 -7.51 -0.71 -30.83
CA GLY A 242 -6.54 -1.05 -31.87
C GLY A 242 -7.04 -0.61 -33.23
N THR A 243 -6.18 -0.67 -34.24
CA THR A 243 -6.53 -0.35 -35.63
C THR A 243 -7.46 -1.40 -36.23
N ASP A 244 -7.23 -2.66 -35.87
CA ASP A 244 -7.90 -3.82 -36.43
C ASP A 244 -8.48 -4.70 -35.31
N GLU A 245 -9.56 -5.41 -35.63
CA GLU A 245 -10.15 -6.41 -34.75
C GLU A 245 -9.24 -7.63 -34.67
N ARG A 246 -8.56 -7.82 -33.54
CA ARG A 246 -7.68 -8.98 -33.33
C ARG A 246 -7.61 -9.40 -31.88
N SER A 247 -7.33 -10.67 -31.68
CA SER A 247 -6.96 -11.26 -30.40
C SER A 247 -5.45 -11.53 -30.38
N ILE A 248 -4.78 -11.07 -29.33
CA ILE A 248 -3.35 -11.23 -29.10
C ILE A 248 -3.15 -12.13 -27.87
N PRO A 249 -2.46 -13.27 -28.01
CA PRO A 249 -2.16 -14.16 -26.89
C PRO A 249 -1.31 -13.49 -25.80
N GLY A 250 -1.56 -13.83 -24.54
CA GLY A 250 -0.90 -13.23 -23.37
C GLY A 250 0.62 -13.32 -23.38
N ASN A 251 1.20 -14.41 -23.90
CA ASN A 251 2.65 -14.55 -24.05
C ASN A 251 3.27 -13.44 -24.92
N THR A 252 2.56 -12.99 -25.94
CA THR A 252 2.99 -11.91 -26.84
C THR A 252 2.77 -10.55 -26.20
N VAL A 253 1.63 -10.36 -25.53
CA VAL A 253 1.27 -9.12 -24.85
C VAL A 253 2.25 -8.78 -23.74
N ALA A 254 2.73 -9.78 -23.00
CA ALA A 254 3.61 -9.59 -21.86
C ALA A 254 5.05 -9.20 -22.24
N VAL A 255 5.44 -9.32 -23.51
CA VAL A 255 6.78 -8.91 -24.00
C VAL A 255 6.76 -7.61 -24.80
N GLN A 256 5.57 -7.09 -25.11
CA GLN A 256 5.38 -5.84 -25.83
C GLN A 256 5.69 -4.64 -24.92
N ALA A 257 6.75 -3.90 -25.26
CA ALA A 257 7.23 -2.77 -24.46
C ALA A 257 6.25 -1.58 -24.45
N ASP A 258 5.42 -1.45 -25.49
CA ASP A 258 4.38 -0.45 -25.63
C ASP A 258 3.15 -0.71 -24.76
N MET A 259 3.02 -1.91 -24.17
CA MET A 259 1.87 -2.28 -23.35
C MET A 259 2.22 -2.37 -21.85
N PRO A 260 1.32 -1.93 -20.94
CA PRO A 260 1.56 -1.92 -19.49
C PRO A 260 1.39 -3.30 -18.82
N PHE A 261 1.61 -4.40 -19.55
CA PHE A 261 1.36 -5.78 -19.09
C PHE A 261 2.61 -6.63 -18.89
N SER A 262 3.80 -6.03 -19.04
CA SER A 262 5.07 -6.74 -18.87
C SER A 262 5.23 -7.40 -17.50
N GLY A 263 4.69 -6.79 -16.45
CA GLY A 263 4.69 -7.34 -15.09
C GLY A 263 3.92 -8.66 -14.94
N LEU A 264 3.04 -9.02 -15.89
CA LEU A 264 2.29 -10.28 -15.85
C LEU A 264 3.18 -11.50 -16.13
N THR A 265 4.39 -11.30 -16.68
CA THR A 265 5.38 -12.38 -16.86
C THR A 265 5.73 -13.09 -15.55
N ASN A 266 5.65 -12.40 -14.41
CA ASN A 266 5.94 -12.94 -13.09
C ASN A 266 4.96 -14.05 -12.66
N PHE A 267 3.75 -14.09 -13.23
CA PHE A 267 2.77 -15.17 -12.95
C PHE A 267 3.02 -16.44 -13.77
N GLY A 268 4.01 -16.43 -14.66
CA GLY A 268 4.46 -17.57 -15.42
C GLY A 268 3.56 -17.96 -16.61
N THR A 269 4.01 -18.96 -17.36
CA THR A 269 3.36 -19.40 -18.60
C THR A 269 1.97 -19.98 -18.41
N ALA A 270 1.71 -20.60 -17.25
CA ALA A 270 0.39 -21.13 -16.91
C ALA A 270 -0.68 -20.03 -16.93
N PHE A 271 -0.40 -18.87 -16.32
CA PHE A 271 -1.28 -17.71 -16.38
C PHE A 271 -1.32 -17.08 -17.77
N LEU A 272 -0.17 -16.84 -18.40
CA LEU A 272 -0.11 -16.17 -19.70
C LEU A 272 -0.89 -16.93 -20.80
N SER A 273 -0.99 -18.26 -20.70
CA SER A 273 -1.83 -19.09 -21.57
C SER A 273 -3.33 -18.84 -21.42
N LYS A 274 -3.74 -18.26 -20.28
CA LYS A 274 -5.11 -17.86 -19.90
C LYS A 274 -5.28 -16.35 -19.88
N PHE A 275 -4.35 -15.61 -20.46
CA PHE A 275 -4.41 -14.16 -20.63
C PHE A 275 -4.48 -13.82 -22.12
N GLU A 276 -5.27 -12.82 -22.46
CA GLU A 276 -5.54 -12.42 -23.83
C GLU A 276 -5.78 -10.91 -23.90
N CYS A 277 -5.29 -10.28 -24.96
CA CYS A 277 -5.58 -8.89 -25.27
C CYS A 277 -6.45 -8.85 -26.52
N SER A 278 -7.66 -8.32 -26.38
CA SER A 278 -8.61 -8.09 -27.45
C SER A 278 -8.51 -6.64 -27.90
N GLN A 279 -8.12 -6.43 -29.15
CA GLN A 279 -8.01 -5.11 -29.76
C GLN A 279 -9.11 -4.91 -30.78
N MET A 280 -9.74 -3.73 -30.76
CA MET A 280 -10.68 -3.32 -31.80
C MET A 280 -10.78 -1.79 -31.91
N PRO A 281 -11.11 -1.25 -33.09
CA PRO A 281 -11.39 0.18 -33.23
C PRO A 281 -12.77 0.49 -32.60
N HIS A 282 -12.78 1.31 -31.56
CA HIS A 282 -14.03 1.75 -30.93
C HIS A 282 -13.85 3.09 -30.19
N PRO A 283 -14.73 4.09 -30.36
CA PRO A 283 -14.57 5.41 -29.73
C PRO A 283 -14.45 5.38 -28.21
N LEU A 284 -15.17 4.47 -27.54
CA LEU A 284 -15.03 4.32 -26.08
C LEU A 284 -13.64 3.77 -25.69
N LEU A 285 -13.09 2.85 -26.47
CA LEU A 285 -11.79 2.23 -26.19
C LEU A 285 -10.62 3.17 -26.50
N GLU A 286 -10.87 4.25 -27.24
CA GLU A 286 -9.90 5.33 -27.41
C GLU A 286 -9.60 6.04 -26.09
N HIS A 287 -10.53 6.00 -25.14
CA HIS A 287 -10.42 6.70 -23.85
C HIS A 287 -10.23 5.77 -22.66
N ILE A 288 -10.75 4.54 -22.69
CA ILE A 288 -10.67 3.60 -21.57
C ILE A 288 -10.29 2.19 -22.03
N THR A 289 -9.76 1.39 -21.11
CA THR A 289 -9.49 -0.04 -21.31
C THR A 289 -10.32 -0.86 -20.34
N PHE A 290 -10.90 -1.95 -20.80
CA PHE A 290 -11.64 -2.87 -19.93
C PHE A 290 -10.81 -4.11 -19.61
N VAL A 291 -10.95 -4.62 -18.40
CA VAL A 291 -10.39 -5.91 -18.00
C VAL A 291 -11.56 -6.83 -17.64
N ASP A 292 -11.88 -7.77 -18.53
CA ASP A 292 -12.84 -8.84 -18.26
C ASP A 292 -12.12 -9.97 -17.52
N THR A 293 -12.57 -10.27 -16.31
CA THR A 293 -11.97 -11.35 -15.50
C THR A 293 -12.79 -12.64 -15.62
N PRO A 294 -12.14 -13.81 -15.49
CA PRO A 294 -12.87 -15.07 -15.33
C PRO A 294 -13.85 -14.99 -14.17
N GLY A 295 -14.98 -15.70 -14.27
CA GLY A 295 -15.90 -15.85 -13.15
C GLY A 295 -15.17 -16.38 -11.90
N VAL A 296 -15.51 -15.87 -10.72
CA VAL A 296 -15.02 -16.48 -9.47
C VAL A 296 -15.84 -17.74 -9.20
N LEU A 297 -15.16 -18.87 -8.95
CA LEU A 297 -15.80 -20.17 -8.74
C LEU A 297 -16.51 -20.19 -7.37
N SER A 298 -17.64 -20.89 -7.30
CA SER A 298 -18.32 -21.16 -6.03
C SER A 298 -17.93 -22.55 -5.56
N GLY A 299 -17.01 -22.62 -4.58
CA GLY A 299 -16.68 -23.86 -3.88
C GLY A 299 -15.26 -24.39 -4.11
N GLU A 300 -14.80 -25.21 -3.16
CA GLU A 300 -13.39 -25.58 -3.00
C GLU A 300 -12.87 -26.58 -4.05
N LYS A 301 -13.74 -27.45 -4.58
CA LYS A 301 -13.38 -28.46 -5.60
C LYS A 301 -13.03 -27.87 -6.97
N GLN A 302 -13.50 -26.66 -7.25
CA GLN A 302 -13.22 -25.96 -8.49
C GLN A 302 -11.94 -25.09 -8.39
N ARG A 303 -11.52 -24.68 -7.18
CA ARG A 303 -10.26 -23.96 -6.96
C ARG A 303 -9.04 -24.71 -7.44
N THR A 304 -9.00 -26.02 -7.21
CA THR A 304 -7.87 -26.88 -7.60
C THR A 304 -7.70 -27.01 -9.12
N GLN A 305 -8.61 -26.46 -9.94
CA GLN A 305 -8.50 -26.47 -11.40
C GLN A 305 -7.63 -25.33 -11.95
N ARG A 306 -7.35 -24.28 -11.17
CA ARG A 306 -6.53 -23.14 -11.64
C ARG A 306 -5.04 -23.45 -11.45
N ALA A 307 -4.30 -23.51 -12.55
CA ALA A 307 -2.85 -23.71 -12.55
C ALA A 307 -2.05 -22.43 -12.24
N TYR A 308 -2.72 -21.35 -11.81
CA TYR A 308 -2.11 -20.06 -11.53
C TYR A 308 -2.77 -19.38 -10.32
N ASP A 309 -2.07 -18.43 -9.70
CA ASP A 309 -2.59 -17.64 -8.58
C ASP A 309 -3.57 -16.57 -9.07
N PHE A 310 -4.86 -16.91 -9.06
CA PHE A 310 -5.92 -15.97 -9.42
C PHE A 310 -5.97 -14.74 -8.51
N THR A 311 -5.71 -14.90 -7.21
CA THR A 311 -5.83 -13.81 -6.24
C THR A 311 -4.71 -12.79 -6.45
N GLY A 312 -3.47 -13.28 -6.64
CA GLY A 312 -2.33 -12.44 -6.98
C GLY A 312 -2.51 -11.68 -8.29
N VAL A 313 -3.02 -12.33 -9.34
CA VAL A 313 -3.32 -11.68 -10.63
C VAL A 313 -4.40 -10.60 -10.45
N THR A 314 -5.49 -10.90 -9.76
CA THR A 314 -6.55 -9.91 -9.51
C THR A 314 -6.03 -8.72 -8.69
N SER A 315 -5.19 -8.96 -7.68
CA SER A 315 -4.53 -7.91 -6.90
C SER A 315 -3.62 -7.04 -7.77
N TRP A 316 -2.89 -7.64 -8.72
CA TRP A 316 -2.03 -6.91 -9.65
C TRP A 316 -2.84 -5.99 -10.56
N PHE A 317 -3.96 -6.47 -11.11
CA PHE A 317 -4.86 -5.62 -11.90
C PHE A 317 -5.50 -4.54 -11.04
N ALA A 318 -5.95 -4.86 -9.83
CA ALA A 318 -6.55 -3.89 -8.91
C ALA A 318 -5.63 -2.70 -8.60
N ALA A 319 -4.32 -2.96 -8.45
CA ALA A 319 -3.33 -1.91 -8.23
C ALA A 319 -3.21 -0.95 -9.43
N LYS A 320 -3.38 -1.46 -10.66
CA LYS A 320 -3.28 -0.68 -11.90
C LYS A 320 -4.60 -0.07 -12.38
N CYS A 321 -5.74 -0.65 -12.02
CA CYS A 321 -7.04 -0.17 -12.44
C CYS A 321 -7.44 1.11 -11.69
N ASP A 322 -8.24 1.93 -12.36
CA ASP A 322 -8.83 3.17 -11.82
C ASP A 322 -10.22 2.92 -11.25
N LEU A 323 -10.92 1.90 -11.76
CA LEU A 323 -12.26 1.53 -11.34
C LEU A 323 -12.39 0.00 -11.31
N ILE A 324 -12.98 -0.53 -10.24
CA ILE A 324 -13.25 -1.95 -10.07
C ILE A 324 -14.76 -2.14 -9.90
N LEU A 325 -15.39 -2.76 -10.89
CA LEU A 325 -16.80 -3.10 -10.87
C LEU A 325 -17.00 -4.50 -10.29
N LEU A 326 -17.62 -4.59 -9.11
CA LEU A 326 -18.04 -5.85 -8.51
C LEU A 326 -19.47 -6.19 -8.93
N LEU A 327 -19.64 -7.16 -9.83
CA LEU A 327 -20.93 -7.57 -10.37
C LEU A 327 -21.54 -8.72 -9.57
N PHE A 328 -22.80 -8.53 -9.18
CA PHE A 328 -23.65 -9.50 -8.48
C PHE A 328 -24.92 -9.77 -9.27
N ASP A 329 -25.46 -10.97 -9.10
CA ASP A 329 -26.75 -11.41 -9.67
C ASP A 329 -27.70 -11.73 -8.50
N PRO A 330 -28.91 -11.13 -8.44
CA PRO A 330 -29.91 -11.39 -7.40
C PRO A 330 -30.25 -12.87 -7.19
N HIS A 331 -30.21 -13.68 -8.24
CA HIS A 331 -30.52 -15.11 -8.16
C HIS A 331 -29.37 -15.93 -7.57
N LYS A 332 -28.14 -15.41 -7.61
CA LYS A 332 -26.91 -16.11 -7.19
C LYS A 332 -26.11 -15.26 -6.22
N LEU A 333 -26.79 -14.70 -5.22
CA LEU A 333 -26.14 -13.89 -4.19
C LEU A 333 -25.52 -14.77 -3.11
N ASP A 334 -24.48 -15.51 -3.48
CA ASP A 334 -23.68 -16.29 -2.54
C ASP A 334 -22.25 -15.76 -2.53
N VAL A 335 -21.83 -15.07 -1.46
CA VAL A 335 -20.44 -14.60 -1.36
C VAL A 335 -19.56 -15.78 -0.90
N SER A 336 -19.14 -16.59 -1.87
CA SER A 336 -18.27 -17.76 -1.64
C SER A 336 -16.96 -17.38 -0.96
N ASP A 337 -16.31 -18.31 -0.26
CA ASP A 337 -15.04 -18.03 0.43
C ASP A 337 -13.89 -17.70 -0.53
N GLU A 338 -13.95 -18.19 -1.77
CA GLU A 338 -13.02 -17.73 -2.82
C GLU A 338 -13.30 -16.26 -3.15
N PHE A 339 -14.56 -15.88 -3.33
CA PHE A 339 -14.90 -14.50 -3.65
C PHE A 339 -14.58 -13.54 -2.50
N LYS A 340 -14.79 -13.95 -1.24
CA LYS A 340 -14.33 -13.19 -0.05
C LYS A 340 -12.82 -12.98 -0.07
N ARG A 341 -12.03 -14.00 -0.42
CA ARG A 341 -10.56 -13.90 -0.51
C ARG A 341 -10.13 -12.93 -1.61
N VAL A 342 -10.79 -13.00 -2.77
CA VAL A 342 -10.55 -12.06 -3.87
C VAL A 342 -10.91 -10.63 -3.48
N ILE A 343 -12.07 -10.40 -2.85
CA ILE A 343 -12.43 -9.06 -2.35
C ILE A 343 -11.42 -8.59 -1.28
N SER A 344 -10.96 -9.50 -0.42
CA SER A 344 -9.95 -9.18 0.60
C SER A 344 -8.58 -8.83 0.00
N SER A 345 -8.24 -9.32 -1.20
CA SER A 345 -7.02 -8.91 -1.90
C SER A 345 -7.14 -7.55 -2.58
N LEU A 346 -8.33 -6.95 -2.61
CA LEU A 346 -8.55 -5.57 -3.08
C LEU A 346 -8.39 -4.53 -1.98
N ARG A 347 -8.09 -4.94 -0.73
CA ARG A 347 -7.92 -4.03 0.41
C ARG A 347 -6.87 -2.96 0.10
N GLY A 348 -7.21 -1.70 0.40
CA GLY A 348 -6.37 -0.55 0.09
C GLY A 348 -6.69 0.09 -1.27
N HIS A 349 -7.63 -0.49 -2.03
CA HIS A 349 -8.20 0.07 -3.25
C HIS A 349 -9.72 0.24 -3.16
N ASP A 350 -10.25 0.34 -1.93
CA ASP A 350 -11.68 0.38 -1.64
C ASP A 350 -12.38 1.60 -2.28
N ASP A 351 -11.66 2.71 -2.43
CA ASP A 351 -12.13 3.95 -3.07
C ASP A 351 -12.46 3.78 -4.56
N LYS A 352 -11.82 2.80 -5.22
CA LYS A 352 -12.02 2.45 -6.64
C LYS A 352 -13.13 1.43 -6.85
N ILE A 353 -13.66 0.82 -5.78
CA ILE A 353 -14.65 -0.25 -5.89
C ILE A 353 -16.05 0.35 -6.08
N ARG A 354 -16.79 -0.15 -7.07
CA ARG A 354 -18.22 0.13 -7.26
C ARG A 354 -18.97 -1.19 -7.43
N VAL A 355 -20.08 -1.33 -6.73
CA VAL A 355 -20.88 -2.56 -6.78
C VAL A 355 -21.99 -2.40 -7.79
N VAL A 356 -22.21 -3.41 -8.62
CA VAL A 356 -23.31 -3.49 -9.58
C VAL A 356 -24.15 -4.71 -9.24
N LEU A 357 -25.41 -4.48 -8.86
CA LEU A 357 -26.42 -5.52 -8.76
C LEU A 357 -27.14 -5.61 -10.11
N ASN A 358 -26.67 -6.52 -10.94
CA ASN A 358 -27.11 -6.72 -12.32
C ASN A 358 -28.33 -7.64 -12.37
N LYS A 359 -29.12 -7.60 -13.46
CA LYS A 359 -30.33 -8.43 -13.64
C LYS A 359 -31.39 -8.16 -12.56
N ALA A 360 -31.46 -6.93 -12.06
CA ALA A 360 -32.45 -6.56 -11.05
C ALA A 360 -33.90 -6.63 -11.57
N ASP A 361 -34.09 -6.61 -12.88
CA ASP A 361 -35.36 -6.79 -13.58
C ASP A 361 -35.93 -8.21 -13.46
N GLN A 362 -35.08 -9.20 -13.13
CA GLN A 362 -35.50 -10.60 -13.03
C GLN A 362 -36.13 -10.97 -11.68
N VAL A 363 -36.12 -10.06 -10.70
CA VAL A 363 -36.67 -10.28 -9.36
C VAL A 363 -37.75 -9.24 -9.04
N ASP A 364 -38.69 -9.62 -8.19
CA ASP A 364 -39.71 -8.67 -7.71
C ASP A 364 -39.09 -7.66 -6.73
N THR A 365 -39.80 -6.56 -6.48
CA THR A 365 -39.31 -5.47 -5.62
C THR A 365 -39.01 -5.93 -4.19
N GLN A 366 -39.80 -6.86 -3.63
CA GLN A 366 -39.55 -7.34 -2.27
C GLN A 366 -38.31 -8.23 -2.21
N GLN A 367 -38.16 -9.15 -3.16
CA GLN A 367 -36.95 -9.97 -3.27
C GLN A 367 -35.72 -9.10 -3.53
N LEU A 368 -35.81 -8.07 -4.38
CA LEU A 368 -34.71 -7.14 -4.64
C LEU A 368 -34.24 -6.44 -3.36
N MET A 369 -35.17 -5.96 -2.52
CA MET A 369 -34.82 -5.33 -1.24
C MET A 369 -34.14 -6.31 -0.27
N ARG A 370 -34.58 -7.58 -0.24
CA ARG A 370 -33.93 -8.63 0.57
C ARG A 370 -32.53 -8.95 0.07
N VAL A 371 -32.38 -9.11 -1.25
CA VAL A 371 -31.10 -9.36 -1.94
C VAL A 371 -30.13 -8.21 -1.68
N TYR A 372 -30.59 -6.97 -1.83
CA TYR A 372 -29.79 -5.77 -1.55
C TYR A 372 -29.32 -5.73 -0.09
N GLY A 373 -30.22 -5.99 0.87
CA GLY A 373 -29.85 -6.07 2.29
C GLY A 373 -28.82 -7.16 2.57
N ALA A 374 -28.99 -8.35 2.01
CA ALA A 374 -28.06 -9.47 2.15
C ALA A 374 -26.68 -9.16 1.54
N LEU A 375 -26.66 -8.46 0.40
CA LEU A 375 -25.44 -8.01 -0.27
C LEU A 375 -24.66 -7.03 0.61
N MET A 376 -25.32 -5.98 1.09
CA MET A 376 -24.69 -4.97 1.92
C MET A 376 -24.18 -5.56 3.25
N TRP A 377 -24.96 -6.46 3.85
CA TRP A 377 -24.54 -7.21 5.03
C TRP A 377 -23.29 -8.05 4.79
N SER A 378 -23.23 -8.75 3.65
CA SER A 378 -22.09 -9.61 3.29
C SER A 378 -20.86 -8.78 2.96
N LEU A 379 -21.01 -7.69 2.21
CA LEU A 379 -19.92 -6.79 1.85
C LEU A 379 -19.36 -6.08 3.08
N GLY A 380 -20.21 -5.61 4.00
CA GLY A 380 -19.77 -4.97 5.25
C GLY A 380 -18.97 -5.88 6.18
N LYS A 381 -19.12 -7.21 6.06
CA LYS A 381 -18.28 -8.18 6.79
C LYS A 381 -16.91 -8.39 6.16
N VAL A 382 -16.79 -8.21 4.85
CA VAL A 382 -15.57 -8.52 4.09
C VAL A 382 -14.69 -7.28 3.93
N ILE A 383 -15.32 -6.16 3.59
CA ILE A 383 -14.68 -4.87 3.38
C ILE A 383 -14.75 -4.09 4.69
N ASN A 384 -13.62 -4.04 5.39
CA ASN A 384 -13.52 -3.41 6.70
C ASN A 384 -13.26 -1.91 6.55
N THR A 385 -14.20 -1.20 5.93
CA THR A 385 -14.19 0.26 5.77
C THR A 385 -15.44 0.85 6.42
N PRO A 386 -15.33 2.01 7.09
CA PRO A 386 -16.51 2.70 7.62
C PRO A 386 -17.38 3.28 6.50
N GLU A 387 -16.85 3.43 5.28
CA GLU A 387 -17.57 4.03 4.15
C GLU A 387 -18.47 3.03 3.44
N VAL A 388 -19.74 3.37 3.29
CA VAL A 388 -20.69 2.50 2.60
C VAL A 388 -20.43 2.55 1.10
N MET A 389 -20.13 1.40 0.50
CA MET A 389 -19.94 1.31 -0.94
C MET A 389 -21.22 1.63 -1.71
N ARG A 390 -21.08 2.40 -2.79
CA ARG A 390 -22.18 2.69 -3.70
C ARG A 390 -22.53 1.46 -4.53
N VAL A 391 -23.81 1.10 -4.52
CA VAL A 391 -24.39 0.02 -5.33
C VAL A 391 -25.23 0.64 -6.45
N TYR A 392 -24.98 0.20 -7.68
CA TYR A 392 -25.79 0.50 -8.86
C TYR A 392 -26.69 -0.70 -9.14
N ILE A 393 -28.00 -0.47 -9.25
CA ILE A 393 -28.99 -1.51 -9.48
C ILE A 393 -29.45 -1.36 -10.93
N GLY A 394 -29.40 -2.43 -11.71
CA GLY A 394 -29.75 -2.40 -13.13
C GLY A 394 -29.93 -3.75 -13.78
#